data_AF-A0A931D6C7-F1
#
_entry.id   AF-A0A931D6C7-F1
#
_cell.length_a   1.000
_cell.length_b   1.000
_cell.length_c   1.000
_cell.angle_alpha   90.00
_cell.angle_beta   90.00
_cell.angle_gamma   90.00
#
_symmetry.space_group_name_H-M   'P 1'
#
loop_
_entity.id
_entity.type
_entity.pdbx_description
1 polymer ?
#
loop_
_entity_poly.entity_id
_entity_poly.type
_entity_poly.pdbx_seq_one_letter_code
_entity_poly.pdbx_strand_id
1 'polypeptide(L)'
;MSTELYRLRDLDNRDENGAPFEFSVPTLTEMIPYVDGPLRSDMTSDEGHGRVDQAIDALRRENFPVAEQRLRECGVYINLEVHSDE
;
A
#
# COMPACT_ATOMS: atom_id res chain seq x y z
N MET A 1 -4.74 -24.81 4.37
CA MET A 1 -3.56 -24.22 3.70
C MET A 1 -3.48 -22.79 4.19
N SER A 2 -2.29 -22.26 4.50
CA SER A 2 -2.20 -20.86 4.92
C SER A 2 -2.29 -19.95 3.70
N THR A 3 -3.21 -18.99 3.70
CA THR A 3 -3.30 -17.96 2.67
C THR A 3 -2.58 -16.71 3.15
N GLU A 4 -1.53 -16.33 2.43
CA GLU A 4 -0.78 -15.10 2.67
C GLU A 4 -1.41 -13.95 1.87
N LEU A 5 -1.80 -12.89 2.57
CA LEU A 5 -2.35 -11.69 1.96
C LEU A 5 -1.56 -10.47 2.44
N TYR A 6 -1.31 -9.54 1.54
CA TYR A 6 -0.78 -8.24 1.87
C TYR A 6 -1.94 -7.27 2.07
N ARG A 7 -2.05 -6.69 3.26
CA ARG A 7 -3.04 -5.66 3.58
C ARG A 7 -2.42 -4.28 3.43
N LEU A 8 -3.08 -3.41 2.69
CA LEU A 8 -2.81 -1.97 2.65
C LEU A 8 -3.82 -1.23 3.53
N ARG A 9 -3.33 -0.23 4.27
CA ARG A 9 -4.15 0.66 5.08
C ARG A 9 -3.70 2.10 4.88
N ASP A 10 -4.64 2.95 4.48
CA ASP A 10 -4.45 4.38 4.30
C ASP A 10 -5.18 5.15 5.42
N LEU A 11 -4.42 5.89 6.23
CA LEU A 11 -4.94 6.64 7.37
C LEU A 11 -5.39 8.05 7.01
N ASP A 12 -5.22 8.50 5.78
CA ASP A 12 -5.68 9.81 5.31
C ASP A 12 -6.93 9.67 4.43
N ASN A 13 -7.04 8.58 3.68
CA ASN A 13 -8.23 8.23 2.93
C ASN A 13 -9.30 7.57 3.84
N ARG A 14 -10.58 7.90 3.61
CA ARG A 14 -11.70 7.45 4.44
C ARG A 14 -12.77 6.78 3.59
N ASP A 15 -13.32 5.69 4.10
CA ASP A 15 -14.50 5.05 3.52
C ASP A 15 -15.78 5.84 3.82
N GLU A 16 -16.91 5.33 3.32
CA GLU A 16 -18.24 5.93 3.53
C GLU A 16 -18.67 6.02 5.01
N ASN A 17 -18.05 5.24 5.89
CA ASN A 17 -18.32 5.22 7.33
C ASN A 17 -17.34 6.09 8.13
N GLY A 18 -16.37 6.72 7.47
CA GLY A 18 -15.31 7.48 8.13
C GLY A 18 -14.23 6.61 8.77
N ALA A 19 -14.14 5.32 8.41
CA ALA A 19 -13.02 4.45 8.76
C ALA A 19 -11.85 4.62 7.77
N PRO A 20 -10.59 4.36 8.18
CA PRO A 20 -9.46 4.33 7.26
C PRO A 20 -9.70 3.37 6.10
N PHE A 21 -9.30 3.78 4.89
CA PHE A 21 -9.42 2.91 3.72
C PHE A 21 -8.44 1.72 3.84
N GLU A 22 -8.92 0.51 3.58
CA GLU A 22 -8.10 -0.70 3.65
C GLU A 22 -8.55 -1.76 2.63
N PHE A 23 -7.59 -2.54 2.13
CA PHE A 23 -7.85 -3.71 1.29
C PHE A 23 -6.70 -4.71 1.38
N SER A 24 -6.97 -5.97 1.05
CA SER A 24 -5.96 -7.05 1.04
C SER A 24 -5.84 -7.68 -0.35
N VAL A 25 -4.62 -8.00 -0.76
CA VAL A 25 -4.28 -8.60 -2.06
C VAL A 25 -3.28 -9.75 -1.90
N PRO A 26 -3.29 -10.75 -2.80
CA PRO A 26 -2.35 -11.87 -2.71
C PRO A 26 -0.92 -11.50 -3.16
N THR A 27 -0.75 -10.42 -3.94
CA THR A 27 0.58 -9.97 -4.40
C THR A 27 0.80 -8.47 -4.18
N LEU A 28 2.06 -8.06 -3.96
CA LEU A 28 2.41 -6.64 -3.81
C LEU A 28 2.11 -5.81 -5.05
N THR A 29 2.24 -6.40 -6.23
CA THR A 29 1.94 -5.74 -7.51
C THR A 29 0.49 -5.28 -7.64
N GLU A 30 -0.45 -5.97 -7.00
CA GLU A 30 -1.86 -5.60 -7.02
C GLU A 30 -2.17 -4.35 -6.19
N MET A 31 -1.23 -3.87 -5.36
CA MET A 31 -1.36 -2.57 -4.69
C MET A 31 -1.04 -1.38 -5.60
N ILE A 32 -0.32 -1.60 -6.70
CA ILE A 32 0.16 -0.53 -7.58
C ILE A 32 -0.98 0.38 -8.10
N PRO A 33 -2.15 -0.13 -8.54
CA PRO A 33 -3.23 0.75 -9.01
C PRO A 33 -3.71 1.74 -7.94
N TYR A 34 -3.71 1.35 -6.67
CA TYR A 34 -4.04 2.26 -5.57
C TYR A 34 -2.94 3.32 -5.36
N VAL A 35 -1.68 2.87 -5.37
CA VAL A 35 -0.52 3.73 -5.13
C VAL A 35 -0.34 4.75 -6.26
N ASP A 36 -0.54 4.34 -7.50
CA ASP A 36 -0.36 5.18 -8.70
C ASP A 36 -1.58 6.08 -8.99
N GLY A 37 -2.76 5.72 -8.49
CA GLY A 37 -3.99 6.47 -8.67
C GLY A 37 -4.33 7.33 -7.45
N PRO A 38 -5.13 6.81 -6.50
CA PRO A 38 -5.51 7.51 -5.27
C PRO A 38 -4.34 8.19 -4.54
N LEU A 39 -3.34 7.41 -4.10
CA LEU A 39 -2.25 7.97 -3.28
C LEU A 39 -1.43 9.01 -4.05
N ARG A 40 -1.13 8.77 -5.33
CA ARG A 40 -0.41 9.74 -6.16
C ARG A 40 -1.18 11.06 -6.29
N SER A 41 -2.50 11.01 -6.39
CA SER A 41 -3.35 12.20 -6.54
C SER A 41 -3.38 13.07 -5.28
N ASP A 42 -3.15 12.46 -4.12
CA ASP A 42 -3.05 13.17 -2.83
C ASP A 42 -1.71 13.87 -2.64
N MET A 43 -0.68 13.52 -3.43
CA MET A 43 0.61 14.17 -3.36
C MET A 43 0.56 15.53 -4.05
N THR A 44 0.94 16.58 -3.32
CA THR A 44 0.98 17.97 -3.80
C THR A 44 2.38 18.51 -4.03
N SER A 45 3.42 17.71 -3.71
CA SER A 45 4.83 18.09 -3.83
C SER A 45 5.60 17.09 -4.69
N ASP A 46 6.63 17.58 -5.38
CA ASP A 46 7.54 16.75 -6.17
C ASP A 46 8.22 15.67 -5.32
N GLU A 47 8.51 15.96 -4.06
CA GLU A 47 9.07 15.00 -3.11
C GLU A 47 8.08 13.86 -2.82
N GLY A 48 6.78 14.17 -2.67
CA GLY A 48 5.72 13.18 -2.52
C GLY A 48 5.58 12.29 -3.76
N HIS A 49 5.57 12.87 -4.96
CA HIS A 49 5.55 12.10 -6.20
C HIS A 49 6.78 11.19 -6.34
N GLY A 50 7.97 11.68 -5.98
CA GLY A 50 9.19 10.89 -5.99
C GLY A 50 9.15 9.69 -5.02
N ARG A 51 8.52 9.85 -3.85
CA ARG A 51 8.29 8.72 -2.91
C ARG A 51 7.33 7.70 -3.48
N VAL A 52 6.24 8.14 -4.10
CA VAL A 52 5.27 7.26 -4.78
C VAL A 52 5.94 6.46 -5.90
N ASP A 53 6.79 7.08 -6.72
CA ASP A 53 7.54 6.38 -7.76
C ASP A 53 8.46 5.30 -7.17
N GLN A 54 9.16 5.62 -6.09
CA GLN A 54 10.02 4.65 -5.39
C GLN A 54 9.22 3.50 -4.76
N ALA A 55 8.03 3.78 -4.22
CA ALA A 55 7.13 2.76 -3.70
C ALA A 55 6.66 1.81 -4.82
N ILE A 56 6.23 2.35 -5.97
CA ILE A 56 5.80 1.56 -7.13
C ILE A 56 6.94 0.67 -7.64
N ASP A 57 8.15 1.21 -7.75
CA ASP A 57 9.32 0.44 -8.17
C ASP A 57 9.66 -0.68 -7.18
N ALA A 58 9.48 -0.46 -5.87
CA ALA A 58 9.67 -1.50 -4.86
C ALA A 58 8.58 -2.58 -4.94
N LEU A 59 7.31 -2.19 -5.12
CA LEU A 59 6.19 -3.13 -5.30
C LEU A 59 6.38 -4.01 -6.54
N ARG A 60 6.81 -3.42 -7.67
CA ARG A 60 7.11 -4.15 -8.91
C ARG A 60 8.24 -5.18 -8.75
N ARG A 61 9.20 -4.89 -7.86
CA ARG A 61 10.33 -5.78 -7.56
C ARG A 61 10.04 -6.75 -6.40
N GLU A 62 8.79 -6.76 -5.92
CA GLU A 62 8.35 -7.52 -4.74
C GLU A 62 9.24 -7.30 -3.51
N ASN A 63 9.81 -6.10 -3.38
CA ASN A 63 10.69 -5.75 -2.28
C ASN A 63 9.88 -5.16 -1.12
N PHE A 64 9.28 -6.04 -0.31
CA PHE A 64 8.40 -5.66 0.80
C PHE A 64 9.02 -4.61 1.74
N PRO A 65 10.25 -4.79 2.29
CA PRO A 65 10.81 -3.82 3.24
C PRO A 65 10.95 -2.41 2.67
N VAL A 66 11.32 -2.29 1.39
CA VAL A 66 11.44 -0.98 0.73
C VAL A 66 10.07 -0.40 0.43
N ALA A 67 9.12 -1.21 -0.03
CA ALA A 67 7.75 -0.76 -0.30
C ALA A 67 7.08 -0.25 0.99
N GLU A 68 7.19 -1.00 2.09
CA GLU A 68 6.67 -0.62 3.41
C GLU A 68 7.26 0.72 3.87
N GLN A 69 8.59 0.86 3.77
CA GLN A 69 9.26 2.10 4.17
C GLN A 69 8.74 3.30 3.37
N ARG A 70 8.66 3.18 2.03
CA ARG A 70 8.26 4.29 1.16
C ARG A 70 6.79 4.65 1.28
N LEU A 71 5.91 3.66 1.42
CA LEU A 71 4.50 3.91 1.64
C LEU A 71 4.25 4.55 3.00
N ARG A 72 4.99 4.15 4.04
CA ARG A 72 4.88 4.77 5.38
C ARG A 72 5.27 6.24 5.36
N GLU A 73 6.27 6.62 4.57
CA GLU A 73 6.64 8.03 4.36
C GLU A 73 5.52 8.85 3.68
N CYS A 74 4.54 8.18 3.06
CA CYS A 74 3.35 8.76 2.44
C CYS A 74 2.07 8.57 3.27
N GLY A 75 2.15 8.11 4.53
CA GLY A 75 0.97 7.88 5.39
C GLY A 75 0.22 6.56 5.15
N VAL A 76 0.76 5.69 4.29
CA VAL A 76 0.17 4.39 3.94
C VAL A 76 0.96 3.25 4.55
N TYR A 77 0.27 2.25 5.09
CA TYR A 77 0.87 1.12 5.79
C TYR A 77 0.55 -0.17 5.06
N ILE A 78 1.53 -1.06 4.93
CA ILE A 78 1.33 -2.41 4.39
C ILE A 78 1.81 -3.46 5.38
N ASN A 79 1.08 -4.57 5.52
CA ASN A 79 1.42 -5.69 6.39
C ASN A 79 1.16 -7.02 5.67
N LEU A 80 1.92 -8.05 6.02
CA LEU A 80 1.65 -9.43 5.61
C LEU A 80 0.74 -10.09 6.66
N GLU A 81 -0.45 -10.51 6.25
CA GLU A 81 -1.42 -11.27 7.03
C GLU A 81 -1.37 -12.74 6.61
N VAL A 82 -1.23 -13.64 7.58
CA VAL A 82 -1.21 -15.09 7.34
C VAL A 82 -2.47 -15.69 7.96
N HIS A 83 -3.36 -16.20 7.12
CA HIS A 83 -4.59 -16.84 7.56
C HIS A 83 -4.44 -18.36 7.45
N SER A 84 -4.51 -19.06 8.58
CA SER A 84 -4.56 -20.52 8.61
C SER A 84 -6.03 -20.98 8.60
N ASP A 85 -6.44 -21.76 7.60
CA ASP A 85 -7.66 -22.57 7.71
C ASP A 85 -7.48 -23.61 8.83
N GLU A 86 -8.29 -23.52 9.88
CA GLU A 86 -8.46 -24.54 10.93
C GLU A 86 -9.44 -25.64 10.50
#